data_AF-A0A849Z5T4-F1
#
_entry.id   AF-A0A849Z5T4-F1
#
_cell.length_a   1.000
_cell.length_b   1.000
_cell.length_c   1.000
_cell.angle_alpha   90.00
_cell.angle_beta   90.00
_cell.angle_gamma   90.00
#
_symmetry.space_group_name_H-M   'P 1'
#
loop_
_entity.id
_entity.type
_entity.pdbx_description
1 polymer ?
#
loop_
_entity_poly.entity_id
_entity_poly.type
_entity_poly.pdbx_seq_one_letter_code
_entity_poly.pdbx_strand_id
1 'polypeptide(L)'
;MARFVIKRGGEDRMPYFHIVARTYRQDILLTSEPLSPKVWSAFRRAFPDALAAVVMPDHVHVITPARDAESALRRLRAVLSGIRRTSEGSGIRWQPPERPAETPDARHLRRQIRYVSLNPCRSGFVHDPLEWVWSTHRDIAGATVDPWVTEPRLAAALGDRAEGFASKWHSYVSGDPSVHVSGTRFPRPARPNRLALHPLGLIVAAAAAAHRAPLERVLRRGPARSAFLALAHASGWHDLTLIGLSADASRWTARRRGRFGAAPKAAWLCLGDPRLVSLHMTEMHAPRIDAE
;
A
#
# COMPACT_ATOMS: atom_id res chain seq x y z
N MET A 1 -23.79 3.92 49.09
CA MET A 1 -23.65 3.68 47.63
C MET A 1 -23.06 4.92 46.97
N ALA A 2 -21.73 5.01 46.88
CA ALA A 2 -21.07 6.11 46.17
C ALA A 2 -20.88 5.71 44.70
N ARG A 3 -21.56 6.41 43.79
CA ARG A 3 -21.33 6.30 42.34
C ARG A 3 -19.91 6.78 42.05
N PHE A 4 -19.03 5.86 41.64
CA PHE A 4 -17.75 6.20 41.05
C PHE A 4 -17.98 6.88 39.70
N VAL A 5 -17.91 8.21 39.71
CA VAL A 5 -17.75 9.00 38.49
C VAL A 5 -16.29 8.86 38.07
N ILE A 6 -16.04 8.08 37.01
CA ILE A 6 -14.74 8.05 36.36
C ILE A 6 -14.53 9.44 35.75
N LYS A 7 -13.64 10.23 36.35
CA LYS A 7 -13.09 11.45 35.75
C LYS A 7 -12.51 11.07 34.39
N ARG A 8 -13.09 11.60 33.30
CA ARG A 8 -12.42 11.67 32.00
C ARG A 8 -11.17 12.53 32.20
N GLY A 9 -10.01 11.87 32.27
CA GLY A 9 -8.71 12.53 32.34
C GLY A 9 -8.50 13.33 31.06
N GLY A 10 -8.27 14.63 31.20
CA GLY A 10 -7.96 15.51 30.09
C GLY A 10 -6.54 15.29 29.59
N GLU A 11 -6.45 14.69 28.41
CA GLU A 11 -5.49 15.03 27.37
C GLU A 11 -6.29 14.87 26.07
N ASP A 12 -6.19 15.85 25.17
CA ASP A 12 -7.01 15.98 23.96
C ASP A 12 -6.67 14.89 22.93
N ARG A 13 -6.99 13.62 23.25
CA ARG A 13 -6.68 12.47 22.42
C ARG A 13 -7.67 12.46 21.26
N MET A 14 -7.19 12.84 20.07
CA MET A 14 -7.99 12.80 18.86
C MET A 14 -8.49 11.37 18.59
N PRO A 15 -9.82 11.13 18.54
CA PRO A 15 -10.38 9.79 18.38
C PRO A 15 -10.10 9.21 16.99
N TYR A 16 -10.06 7.89 16.90
CA TYR A 16 -9.84 7.16 15.65
C TYR A 16 -11.15 6.65 15.07
N PHE A 17 -11.29 6.75 13.75
CA PHE A 17 -12.46 6.28 13.02
C PHE A 17 -12.03 5.32 11.90
N HIS A 18 -12.81 4.26 11.72
CA HIS A 18 -12.73 3.39 10.56
C HIS A 18 -13.74 3.88 9.52
N ILE A 19 -13.25 4.42 8.41
CA ILE A 19 -14.07 4.89 7.31
C ILE A 19 -14.02 3.90 6.16
N VAL A 20 -15.17 3.75 5.48
CA VAL A 20 -15.32 2.85 4.33
C VAL A 20 -16.03 3.60 3.21
N ALA A 21 -15.47 3.57 2.01
CA ALA A 21 -16.14 4.01 0.79
C ALA A 21 -16.33 2.83 -0.15
N ARG A 22 -17.56 2.54 -0.55
CA ARG A 22 -17.93 1.42 -1.43
C ARG A 22 -18.49 1.91 -2.76
N THR A 23 -18.33 1.15 -3.82
CA THR A 23 -18.98 1.38 -5.13
C THR A 23 -20.23 0.50 -5.28
N TYR A 24 -21.20 0.91 -6.10
CA TYR A 24 -22.44 0.13 -6.35
C TYR A 24 -22.27 -1.03 -7.36
N ARG A 25 -21.33 -0.90 -8.30
CA ARG A 25 -21.02 -1.92 -9.32
C ARG A 25 -19.51 -1.96 -9.54
N GLN A 26 -19.02 -3.13 -9.93
CA GLN A 26 -17.61 -3.41 -10.24
C GLN A 26 -17.24 -3.15 -11.72
N ASP A 27 -18.06 -2.41 -12.47
CA ASP A 27 -17.77 -2.07 -13.88
C ASP A 27 -16.44 -1.29 -14.02
N ILE A 28 -16.03 -0.58 -12.96
CA ILE A 28 -14.72 0.07 -12.84
C ILE A 28 -14.09 -0.34 -11.51
N LEU A 29 -13.00 -1.09 -11.57
CA LEU A 29 -12.24 -1.50 -10.39
C LEU A 29 -11.36 -0.34 -9.91
N LEU A 30 -11.44 0.04 -8.64
CA LEU A 30 -10.60 1.09 -8.04
C LEU A 30 -9.10 0.75 -8.08
N THR A 31 -8.79 -0.53 -8.28
CA THR A 31 -7.45 -1.10 -8.36
C THR A 31 -6.91 -1.18 -9.80
N SER A 32 -7.73 -0.90 -10.82
CA SER A 32 -7.29 -0.92 -12.21
C SER A 32 -6.46 0.32 -12.55
N GLU A 33 -5.54 0.16 -13.49
CA GLU A 33 -4.80 1.29 -14.07
C GLU A 33 -5.66 1.97 -15.16
N PRO A 34 -5.60 3.29 -15.32
CA PRO A 34 -4.74 4.24 -14.59
C PRO A 34 -5.38 4.86 -13.33
N LEU A 35 -6.44 4.24 -12.80
CA LEU A 35 -7.24 4.79 -11.70
C LEU A 35 -6.58 4.61 -10.33
N SER A 36 -5.97 3.46 -10.07
CA SER A 36 -5.48 3.08 -8.74
C SER A 36 -4.44 4.02 -8.12
N PRO A 37 -3.44 4.57 -8.85
CA PRO A 37 -2.54 5.57 -8.29
C PRO A 37 -3.27 6.88 -7.92
N LYS A 38 -4.33 7.23 -8.67
CA LYS A 38 -5.13 8.44 -8.40
C LYS A 38 -5.99 8.28 -7.16
N VAL A 39 -6.64 7.12 -7.00
CA VAL A 39 -7.42 6.78 -5.80
C VAL A 39 -6.50 6.80 -4.58
N TRP A 40 -5.37 6.08 -4.63
CA TRP A 40 -4.40 6.04 -3.54
C TRP A 40 -3.93 7.44 -3.14
N SER A 41 -3.51 8.25 -4.13
CA SER A 41 -3.02 9.60 -3.90
C SER A 41 -4.11 10.54 -3.35
N ALA A 42 -5.35 10.42 -3.82
CA ALA A 42 -6.46 11.24 -3.35
C ALA A 42 -6.81 10.94 -1.88
N PHE A 43 -6.91 9.66 -1.51
CA PHE A 43 -7.17 9.26 -0.14
C PHE A 43 -6.01 9.63 0.79
N ARG A 44 -4.76 9.42 0.35
CA ARG A 44 -3.57 9.84 1.11
C ARG A 44 -3.56 11.33 1.43
N ARG A 45 -3.90 12.19 0.46
CA ARG A 45 -4.00 13.63 0.68
C ARG A 45 -5.16 14.00 1.62
N ALA A 46 -6.28 13.29 1.54
CA ALA A 46 -7.45 13.58 2.38
C ALA A 46 -7.25 13.18 3.86
N PHE A 47 -6.46 12.12 4.08
CA PHE A 47 -6.21 11.52 5.41
C PHE A 47 -4.71 11.32 5.66
N PRO A 48 -3.91 12.39 5.75
CA PRO A 48 -2.45 12.29 5.85
C PRO A 48 -1.96 11.58 7.12
N ASP A 49 -2.76 11.64 8.20
CA ASP A 49 -2.46 11.06 9.51
C ASP A 49 -3.05 9.66 9.71
N ALA A 50 -3.50 9.01 8.64
CA ALA A 50 -4.01 7.64 8.71
C ALA A 50 -3.00 6.68 9.37
N LEU A 51 -3.55 5.69 10.07
CA LEU A 51 -2.82 4.57 10.66
C LEU A 51 -2.89 3.30 9.81
N ALA A 52 -3.93 3.19 8.98
CA ALA A 52 -4.05 2.12 8.00
C ALA A 52 -4.90 2.56 6.81
N ALA A 53 -4.59 2.05 5.63
CA ALA A 53 -5.47 2.12 4.48
C ALA A 53 -5.28 0.92 3.55
N VAL A 54 -6.36 0.52 2.87
CA VAL A 54 -6.34 -0.43 1.76
C VAL A 54 -7.34 0.00 0.70
N VAL A 55 -6.91 -0.06 -0.57
CA VAL A 55 -7.80 0.09 -1.72
C VAL A 55 -8.08 -1.30 -2.25
N MET A 56 -9.34 -1.70 -2.17
CA MET A 56 -9.90 -2.93 -2.73
C MET A 56 -10.53 -2.62 -4.09
N PRO A 57 -10.86 -3.62 -4.92
CA PRO A 57 -11.42 -3.36 -6.25
C PRO A 57 -12.72 -2.55 -6.24
N ASP A 58 -13.55 -2.67 -5.20
CA ASP A 58 -14.85 -2.00 -5.08
C ASP A 58 -15.00 -1.11 -3.85
N HIS A 59 -14.00 -1.07 -2.97
CA HIS A 59 -14.07 -0.24 -1.78
C HIS A 59 -12.70 0.22 -1.26
N VAL A 60 -12.71 1.22 -0.39
CA VAL A 60 -11.52 1.72 0.30
C VAL A 60 -11.78 1.74 1.80
N HIS A 61 -10.87 1.17 2.58
CA HIS A 61 -10.86 1.34 4.03
C HIS A 61 -9.73 2.28 4.44
N VAL A 62 -10.02 3.17 5.40
CA VAL A 62 -8.99 3.99 6.06
C VAL A 62 -9.29 4.02 7.56
N ILE A 63 -8.25 3.91 8.38
CA ILE A 63 -8.30 4.17 9.82
C ILE A 63 -7.53 5.44 10.08
N THR A 64 -8.19 6.47 10.57
CA THR A 64 -7.62 7.82 10.70
C THR A 64 -8.07 8.49 11.98
N PRO A 65 -7.23 9.32 12.61
CA PRO A 65 -7.71 10.24 13.63
C PRO A 65 -8.63 11.29 12.99
N ALA A 66 -9.66 11.72 13.70
CA ALA A 66 -10.50 12.85 13.34
C ALA A 66 -11.12 13.48 14.60
N ARG A 67 -11.59 14.73 14.49
CA ARG A 67 -12.27 15.41 15.60
C ARG A 67 -13.57 14.71 16.00
N ASP A 68 -14.36 14.35 14.99
CA ASP A 68 -15.65 13.70 15.13
C ASP A 68 -16.02 12.96 13.83
N ALA A 69 -17.04 12.08 13.90
CA ALA A 69 -17.50 11.30 12.77
C ALA A 69 -17.92 12.16 11.56
N GLU A 70 -18.51 13.34 11.80
CA GLU A 70 -18.96 14.21 10.71
C GLU A 70 -17.78 14.86 9.98
N SER A 71 -16.71 15.21 10.71
CA SER A 71 -15.48 15.72 10.12
C SER A 71 -14.80 14.68 9.22
N ALA A 72 -14.80 13.41 9.63
CA ALA A 72 -14.31 12.30 8.80
C ALA A 72 -15.19 12.10 7.56
N LEU A 73 -16.52 12.13 7.71
CA LEU A 73 -17.47 12.03 6.61
C LEU A 73 -17.36 13.17 5.60
N ARG A 74 -17.22 14.42 6.05
CA ARG A 74 -17.03 15.57 5.14
C ARG A 74 -15.79 15.40 4.28
N ARG A 75 -14.65 14.98 4.89
CA ARG A 75 -13.42 14.68 4.15
C ARG A 75 -13.61 13.54 3.17
N LEU A 76 -14.32 12.48 3.58
CA LEU A 76 -14.63 11.35 2.72
C LEU A 76 -15.47 11.80 1.50
N ARG A 77 -16.59 12.49 1.72
CA ARG A 77 -17.44 13.01 0.64
C ARG A 77 -16.65 13.90 -0.33
N ALA A 78 -15.75 14.74 0.19
CA ALA A 78 -14.88 15.59 -0.62
C ALA A 78 -13.92 14.77 -1.51
N VAL A 79 -13.27 13.73 -0.96
CA VAL A 79 -12.35 12.89 -1.76
C VAL A 79 -13.10 12.09 -2.83
N LEU A 80 -14.27 11.52 -2.50
CA LEU A 80 -15.10 10.78 -3.47
C LEU A 80 -15.58 11.68 -4.62
N SER A 81 -16.00 12.91 -4.29
CA SER A 81 -16.36 13.94 -5.27
C SER A 81 -15.16 14.34 -6.14
N GLY A 82 -13.98 14.50 -5.52
CA GLY A 82 -12.72 14.78 -6.24
C GLY A 82 -12.36 13.70 -7.25
N ILE A 83 -12.43 12.42 -6.85
CA ILE A 83 -12.16 11.29 -7.74
C ILE A 83 -13.16 11.26 -8.91
N ARG A 84 -14.46 11.45 -8.63
CA ARG A 84 -15.50 11.45 -9.68
C ARG A 84 -15.33 12.58 -10.71
N ARG A 85 -14.67 13.68 -10.35
CA ARG A 85 -14.38 14.78 -11.28
C ARG A 85 -13.16 14.55 -12.19
N THR A 86 -12.42 13.45 -11.97
CA THR A 86 -11.32 13.07 -12.88
C THR A 86 -11.86 12.33 -14.10
N SER A 87 -11.12 12.36 -15.21
CA SER A 87 -11.46 11.61 -16.44
C SER A 87 -11.70 10.13 -16.17
N GLU A 88 -10.82 9.50 -15.40
CA GLU A 88 -10.83 8.07 -15.08
C GLU A 88 -11.89 7.70 -14.04
N GLY A 89 -12.21 8.62 -13.12
CA GLY A 89 -13.16 8.38 -12.04
C GLY A 89 -14.61 8.74 -12.35
N SER A 90 -14.87 9.36 -13.50
CA SER A 90 -16.19 9.89 -13.88
C SER A 90 -17.32 8.84 -13.89
N GLY A 91 -17.00 7.60 -14.26
CA GLY A 91 -17.95 6.49 -14.25
C GLY A 91 -18.18 5.83 -12.87
N ILE A 92 -17.42 6.21 -11.83
CA ILE A 92 -17.52 5.55 -10.52
C ILE A 92 -18.78 5.99 -9.79
N ARG A 93 -19.61 5.01 -9.42
CA ARG A 93 -20.82 5.20 -8.61
C ARG A 93 -20.55 4.79 -7.17
N TRP A 94 -20.29 5.77 -6.32
CA TRP A 94 -20.11 5.57 -4.88
C TRP A 94 -21.44 5.35 -4.16
N GLN A 95 -21.45 4.41 -3.23
CA GLN A 95 -22.52 4.27 -2.24
C GLN A 95 -22.46 5.45 -1.23
N PRO A 96 -23.59 5.87 -0.67
CA PRO A 96 -23.61 6.82 0.44
C PRO A 96 -22.71 6.32 1.59
N PRO A 97 -21.72 7.10 2.04
CA PRO A 97 -20.86 6.66 3.12
C PRO A 97 -21.64 6.60 4.43
N GLU A 98 -21.53 5.46 5.12
CA GLU A 98 -22.10 5.26 6.45
C GLU A 98 -21.37 6.10 7.49
N ARG A 99 -22.08 6.49 8.54
CA ARG A 99 -21.48 7.25 9.65
C ARG A 99 -20.49 6.35 10.41
N PRO A 100 -19.19 6.70 10.47
CA PRO A 100 -18.21 5.86 11.14
C PRO A 100 -18.39 5.92 12.66
N ALA A 101 -18.19 4.78 13.31
CA ALA A 101 -18.12 4.71 14.76
C ALA A 101 -16.70 5.04 15.25
N GLU A 102 -16.62 5.66 16.43
CA GLU A 102 -15.35 5.85 17.12
C GLU A 102 -14.77 4.51 17.55
N THR A 103 -13.45 4.39 17.45
CA THR A 103 -12.71 3.21 17.92
C THR A 103 -12.62 3.22 19.44
N PRO A 104 -13.18 2.21 20.14
CA PRO A 104 -13.35 2.29 21.60
C PRO A 104 -12.04 2.37 22.39
N ASP A 105 -11.03 1.59 21.99
CA ASP A 105 -9.76 1.49 22.71
C ASP A 105 -8.62 1.03 21.80
N ALA A 106 -7.40 0.99 22.34
CA ALA A 106 -6.19 0.60 21.61
C ALA A 106 -6.21 -0.87 21.13
N ARG A 107 -6.90 -1.78 21.84
CA ARG A 107 -7.03 -3.19 21.44
C ARG A 107 -7.99 -3.33 20.26
N HIS A 108 -9.05 -2.55 20.22
CA HIS A 108 -9.95 -2.44 19.08
C HIS A 108 -9.22 -1.82 17.88
N LEU A 109 -8.48 -0.74 18.09
CA LEU A 109 -7.67 -0.10 17.06
C LEU A 109 -6.70 -1.08 16.40
N ARG A 110 -5.93 -1.82 17.21
CA ARG A 110 -4.99 -2.83 16.73
C ARG A 110 -5.67 -3.88 15.84
N ARG A 111 -6.84 -4.37 16.26
CA ARG A 111 -7.62 -5.37 15.50
C ARG A 111 -8.18 -4.80 14.20
N GLN A 112 -8.65 -3.56 14.21
CA GLN A 112 -9.15 -2.89 13.00
C GLN A 112 -8.04 -2.65 11.98
N ILE A 113 -6.85 -2.22 12.43
CA ILE A 113 -5.68 -2.03 11.55
C ILE A 113 -5.28 -3.38 10.93
N ARG A 114 -5.24 -4.45 11.72
CA ARG A 114 -5.03 -5.81 11.20
C ARG A 114 -6.11 -6.22 10.19
N TYR A 115 -7.38 -5.99 10.49
CA TYR A 115 -8.49 -6.26 9.58
C TYR A 115 -8.30 -5.56 8.23
N VAL A 116 -7.95 -4.27 8.25
CA VAL A 116 -7.67 -3.48 7.03
C VAL A 116 -6.51 -4.08 6.24
N SER A 117 -5.42 -4.45 6.91
CA SER A 117 -4.27 -5.09 6.24
C SER A 117 -4.60 -6.46 5.63
N LEU A 118 -5.55 -7.20 6.22
CA LEU A 118 -5.95 -8.55 5.80
C LEU A 118 -7.15 -8.61 4.86
N ASN A 119 -7.77 -7.47 4.56
CA ASN A 119 -8.96 -7.45 3.71
C ASN A 119 -8.74 -8.10 2.32
N PRO A 120 -7.59 -7.90 1.64
CA PRO A 120 -7.25 -8.63 0.42
C PRO A 120 -7.22 -10.15 0.60
N CYS A 121 -6.60 -10.65 1.68
CA CYS A 121 -6.49 -12.07 1.96
C CYS A 121 -7.85 -12.70 2.27
N ARG A 122 -8.66 -12.03 3.09
CA ARG A 122 -10.00 -12.49 3.47
C ARG A 122 -10.98 -12.52 2.31
N SER A 123 -10.73 -11.72 1.28
CA SER A 123 -11.51 -11.71 0.04
C SER A 123 -10.95 -12.68 -1.01
N GLY A 124 -9.90 -13.46 -0.69
CA GLY A 124 -9.30 -14.44 -1.59
C GLY A 124 -8.46 -13.85 -2.73
N PHE A 125 -8.14 -12.56 -2.71
CA PHE A 125 -7.38 -11.91 -3.78
C PHE A 125 -5.88 -12.23 -3.73
N VAL A 126 -5.33 -12.47 -2.54
CA VAL A 126 -3.91 -12.78 -2.32
C VAL A 126 -3.75 -13.71 -1.14
N HIS A 127 -2.62 -14.43 -1.06
CA HIS A 127 -2.37 -15.34 0.05
C HIS A 127 -1.65 -14.66 1.23
N ASP A 128 -0.86 -13.61 0.97
CA ASP A 128 -0.15 -12.83 1.99
C ASP A 128 -0.45 -11.33 1.86
N PRO A 129 -0.62 -10.57 2.96
CA PRO A 129 -0.92 -9.14 2.91
C PRO A 129 0.18 -8.29 2.26
N LEU A 130 1.40 -8.80 2.10
CA LEU A 130 2.47 -8.11 1.36
C LEU A 130 2.26 -8.12 -0.17
N GLU A 131 1.47 -9.05 -0.68
CA GLU A 131 1.17 -9.14 -2.11
C GLU A 131 0.28 -8.00 -2.60
N TRP A 132 -0.51 -7.41 -1.71
CA TRP A 132 -1.40 -6.31 -2.07
C TRP A 132 -0.68 -4.96 -2.12
N VAL A 133 -0.41 -4.48 -3.34
CA VAL A 133 0.30 -3.21 -3.59
C VAL A 133 -0.37 -2.01 -2.93
N TRP A 134 -1.70 -1.94 -2.99
CA TRP A 134 -2.50 -0.80 -2.51
C TRP A 134 -2.92 -0.94 -1.04
N SER A 135 -1.96 -1.26 -0.18
CA SER A 135 -2.12 -1.35 1.28
C SER A 135 -0.99 -0.63 1.99
N THR A 136 -1.29 0.02 3.11
CA THR A 136 -0.28 0.61 4.00
C THR A 136 0.51 -0.44 4.78
N HIS A 137 0.11 -1.72 4.75
CA HIS A 137 0.92 -2.82 5.30
C HIS A 137 2.30 -2.89 4.65
N ARG A 138 2.37 -2.65 3.33
CA ARG A 138 3.63 -2.53 2.59
C ARG A 138 4.44 -1.30 2.99
N ASP A 139 3.80 -0.23 3.45
CA ASP A 139 4.53 0.94 3.97
C ASP A 139 5.26 0.58 5.26
N ILE A 140 4.57 -0.09 6.19
CA ILE A 140 5.15 -0.56 7.46
C ILE A 140 6.28 -1.55 7.21
N ALA A 141 6.15 -2.43 6.22
CA ALA A 141 7.21 -3.34 5.83
C ALA A 141 8.44 -2.64 5.21
N GLY A 142 8.35 -1.36 4.83
CA GLY A 142 9.41 -0.63 4.14
C GLY A 142 9.49 -0.95 2.64
N ALA A 143 8.43 -1.50 2.05
CA ALA A 143 8.36 -1.94 0.67
C ALA A 143 7.88 -0.83 -0.31
N THR A 144 7.85 0.43 0.12
CA THR A 144 7.53 1.58 -0.75
C THR A 144 8.45 2.75 -0.45
N VAL A 145 8.85 3.48 -1.50
CA VAL A 145 9.73 4.66 -1.40
C VAL A 145 9.07 5.89 -0.79
N ASP A 146 7.75 5.99 -0.88
CA ASP A 146 6.96 7.13 -0.42
C ASP A 146 5.76 6.64 0.42
N PRO A 147 6.01 6.21 1.67
CA PRO A 147 4.99 5.60 2.50
C PRO A 147 3.91 6.61 2.90
N TRP A 148 2.67 6.14 2.96
CA TRP A 148 1.57 6.91 3.57
C TRP A 148 1.64 6.79 5.09
N VAL A 149 1.82 5.57 5.61
CA VAL A 149 1.94 5.29 7.04
C VAL A 149 3.37 4.87 7.37
N THR A 150 3.99 5.49 8.37
CA THR A 150 5.34 5.14 8.79
C THR A 150 5.32 4.19 9.99
N GLU A 151 6.34 3.33 10.09
CA GLU A 151 6.54 2.44 11.24
C GLU A 151 6.49 3.19 12.59
N PRO A 152 7.21 4.33 12.79
CA PRO A 152 7.16 5.04 14.06
C PRO A 152 5.77 5.60 14.41
N ARG A 153 4.99 6.05 13.40
CA ARG A 153 3.63 6.57 13.62
C ARG A 153 2.70 5.46 14.12
N LEU A 154 2.72 4.31 13.44
CA LEU A 154 1.86 3.20 13.82
C LEU A 154 2.26 2.61 15.18
N ALA A 155 3.57 2.46 15.44
CA ALA A 155 4.07 2.00 16.73
C ALA A 155 3.61 2.93 17.87
N ALA A 156 3.80 4.24 17.73
CA ALA A 156 3.37 5.22 18.73
C ALA A 156 1.85 5.18 18.98
N ALA A 157 1.04 5.11 17.94
CA ALA A 157 -0.42 5.03 18.07
C ALA A 157 -0.91 3.75 18.77
N LEU A 158 -0.13 2.68 18.70
CA LEU A 158 -0.43 1.39 19.33
C LEU A 158 0.24 1.20 20.70
N GLY A 159 0.99 2.20 21.19
CA GLY A 159 1.74 2.14 22.45
C GLY A 159 2.95 1.20 22.39
N ASP A 160 3.49 0.93 21.21
CA ASP A 160 4.65 0.07 20.99
C ASP A 160 5.93 0.90 20.73
N ARG A 161 7.10 0.26 20.91
CA ARG A 161 8.39 0.82 20.50
C ARG A 161 8.60 0.65 19.00
N ALA A 162 9.17 1.65 18.34
CA ALA A 162 9.46 1.59 16.90
C ALA A 162 10.51 0.50 16.54
N GLU A 163 11.47 0.23 17.41
CA GLU A 163 12.53 -0.74 17.13
C GLU A 163 11.97 -2.16 16.96
N GLY A 164 12.15 -2.72 15.75
CA GLY A 164 11.67 -4.06 15.40
C GLY A 164 10.16 -4.16 15.30
N PHE A 165 9.44 -3.03 15.27
CA PHE A 165 7.98 -3.00 15.20
C PHE A 165 7.50 -3.64 13.91
N ALA A 166 8.06 -3.27 12.76
CA ALA A 166 7.61 -3.77 11.46
C ALA A 166 7.60 -5.31 11.38
N SER A 167 8.63 -5.97 11.90
CA SER A 167 8.71 -7.43 11.92
C SER A 167 7.70 -8.06 12.86
N LYS A 168 7.51 -7.50 14.07
CA LYS A 168 6.51 -7.98 15.04
C LYS A 168 5.09 -7.77 14.52
N TRP A 169 4.84 -6.60 13.94
CA TRP A 169 3.59 -6.23 13.32
C TRP A 169 3.25 -7.17 12.16
N HIS A 170 4.21 -7.43 11.27
CA HIS A 170 3.99 -8.38 10.18
C HIS A 170 3.63 -9.77 10.68
N SER A 171 4.37 -10.31 11.66
CA SER A 171 4.07 -11.61 12.29
C SER A 171 2.66 -11.64 12.90
N TYR A 172 2.27 -10.58 13.61
CA TYR A 172 0.91 -10.44 14.15
C TYR A 172 -0.15 -10.43 13.06
N VAL A 173 0.05 -9.67 11.98
CA VAL A 173 -0.91 -9.58 10.87
C VAL A 173 -1.01 -10.90 10.13
N SER A 174 0.13 -11.46 9.66
CA SER A 174 0.16 -12.67 8.84
C SER A 174 -0.15 -13.95 9.61
N GLY A 175 -0.06 -13.94 10.95
CA GLY A 175 -0.52 -15.03 11.83
C GLY A 175 -2.05 -15.17 11.94
N ASP A 176 -2.81 -14.69 10.95
CA ASP A 176 -4.27 -14.83 10.91
C ASP A 176 -4.66 -16.15 10.22
N PRO A 177 -5.74 -16.83 10.62
CA PRO A 177 -6.23 -18.00 9.92
C PRO A 177 -6.52 -17.75 8.43
N SER A 178 -6.83 -16.51 8.03
CA SER A 178 -7.02 -16.16 6.61
C SER A 178 -5.72 -16.06 5.79
N VAL A 179 -4.55 -16.30 6.41
CA VAL A 179 -3.23 -16.22 5.77
C VAL A 179 -2.45 -17.49 6.07
N HIS A 180 -1.87 -17.57 7.27
CA HIS A 180 -1.12 -18.71 7.76
C HIS A 180 -1.01 -18.61 9.28
N VAL A 181 -1.53 -19.59 10.03
CA VAL A 181 -1.64 -19.48 11.52
C VAL A 181 -0.27 -19.24 12.19
N SER A 182 0.82 -19.80 11.65
CA SER A 182 2.18 -19.57 12.17
C SER A 182 2.80 -18.23 11.77
N GLY A 183 2.08 -17.42 10.99
CA GLY A 183 2.60 -16.24 10.32
C GLY A 183 3.53 -16.58 9.16
N THR A 184 3.87 -15.54 8.41
CA THR A 184 4.85 -15.58 7.32
C THR A 184 6.11 -14.80 7.69
N ARG A 185 7.24 -15.12 7.05
CA ARG A 185 8.52 -14.47 7.36
C ARG A 185 8.48 -13.01 6.95
N PHE A 186 9.10 -12.13 7.74
CA PHE A 186 9.31 -10.73 7.33
C PHE A 186 10.21 -10.68 6.07
N PRO A 187 9.91 -9.81 5.08
CA PRO A 187 10.63 -9.78 3.82
C PRO A 187 12.09 -9.40 4.03
N ARG A 188 12.96 -9.92 3.17
CA ARG A 188 14.41 -9.66 3.21
C ARG A 188 14.85 -9.00 1.92
N PRO A 189 15.72 -7.98 1.97
CA PRO A 189 16.21 -7.35 0.76
C PRO A 189 17.15 -8.27 -0.01
N ALA A 190 17.05 -8.21 -1.33
CA ALA A 190 18.06 -8.78 -2.20
C ALA A 190 19.41 -8.09 -1.93
N ARG A 191 20.50 -8.81 -2.20
CA ARG A 191 21.86 -8.28 -2.06
C ARG A 191 22.41 -7.86 -3.41
N PRO A 192 23.21 -6.78 -3.45
CA PRO A 192 24.02 -6.48 -4.63
C PRO A 192 24.86 -7.68 -5.04
N ASN A 193 24.99 -7.88 -6.36
CA ASN A 193 25.79 -8.96 -6.93
C ASN A 193 26.34 -8.49 -8.29
N ARG A 194 27.38 -9.18 -8.79
CA ARG A 194 28.00 -8.88 -10.09
C ARG A 194 27.66 -9.89 -11.18
N LEU A 195 26.82 -10.87 -10.87
CA LEU A 195 26.57 -12.05 -11.71
C LEU A 195 25.21 -11.99 -12.41
N ALA A 196 24.47 -10.88 -12.31
CA ALA A 196 23.14 -10.74 -12.90
C ALA A 196 22.16 -11.84 -12.45
N LEU A 197 22.22 -12.22 -11.16
CA LEU A 197 21.41 -13.32 -10.61
C LEU A 197 19.89 -13.10 -10.70
N HIS A 198 19.45 -11.85 -10.81
CA HIS A 198 18.03 -11.51 -10.98
C HIS A 198 17.76 -11.10 -12.42
N PRO A 199 16.73 -11.67 -13.09
CA PRO A 199 16.38 -11.28 -14.45
C PRO A 199 15.84 -9.85 -14.48
N LEU A 200 16.07 -9.13 -15.57
CA LEU A 200 15.68 -7.72 -15.71
C LEU A 200 14.19 -7.49 -15.47
N GLY A 201 13.31 -8.41 -15.92
CA GLY A 201 11.87 -8.32 -15.66
C GLY A 201 11.52 -8.26 -14.17
N LEU A 202 12.22 -9.01 -13.33
CA LEU A 202 12.04 -8.99 -11.87
C LEU A 202 12.53 -7.67 -11.27
N ILE A 203 13.62 -7.12 -11.81
CA ILE A 203 14.18 -5.83 -11.37
C ILE A 203 13.23 -4.67 -11.76
N VAL A 204 12.62 -4.73 -12.95
CA VAL A 204 11.57 -3.78 -13.37
C VAL A 204 10.36 -3.90 -12.44
N ALA A 205 9.88 -5.11 -12.17
CA ALA A 205 8.75 -5.34 -11.26
C ALA A 205 9.04 -4.84 -9.84
N ALA A 206 10.25 -5.07 -9.31
CA ALA A 206 10.67 -4.57 -8.00
C ALA A 206 10.70 -3.04 -7.94
N ALA A 207 11.21 -2.39 -8.98
CA ALA A 207 11.21 -0.92 -9.06
C ALA A 207 9.79 -0.35 -9.20
N ALA A 208 8.94 -0.98 -10.02
CA ALA A 208 7.54 -0.61 -10.16
C ALA A 208 6.79 -0.72 -8.83
N ALA A 209 6.90 -1.87 -8.17
CA ALA A 209 6.22 -2.16 -6.92
C ALA A 209 6.67 -1.25 -5.77
N ALA A 210 7.97 -0.96 -5.66
CA ALA A 210 8.50 -0.02 -4.68
C ALA A 210 7.99 1.42 -4.87
N HIS A 211 7.56 1.77 -6.09
CA HIS A 211 6.99 3.07 -6.42
C HIS A 211 5.46 3.08 -6.51
N ARG A 212 4.78 1.94 -6.27
CA ARG A 212 3.35 1.74 -6.58
C ARG A 212 2.98 2.30 -7.96
N ALA A 213 3.81 1.96 -8.95
CA ALA A 213 3.68 2.45 -10.30
C ALA A 213 3.44 1.27 -11.25
N PRO A 214 2.69 1.45 -12.35
CA PRO A 214 2.56 0.41 -13.35
C PRO A 214 3.89 0.23 -14.10
N LEU A 215 4.09 -0.95 -14.69
CA LEU A 215 5.38 -1.33 -15.30
C LEU A 215 5.80 -0.34 -16.40
N GLU A 216 4.85 0.16 -17.18
CA GLU A 216 5.09 1.13 -18.26
C GLU A 216 5.65 2.45 -17.72
N ARG A 217 5.40 2.77 -16.44
CA ARG A 217 5.94 3.97 -15.80
C ARG A 217 7.43 3.85 -15.49
N VAL A 218 7.94 2.63 -15.26
CA VAL A 218 9.38 2.37 -15.10
C VAL A 218 10.14 2.64 -16.40
N LEU A 219 9.47 2.50 -17.54
CA LEU A 219 10.08 2.71 -18.86
C LEU A 219 10.25 4.22 -19.19
N ARG A 220 9.42 5.07 -18.58
CA ARG A 220 9.44 6.53 -18.77
C ARG A 220 10.45 7.22 -17.85
N ARG A 221 11.01 8.36 -18.27
CA ARG A 221 11.94 9.13 -17.42
C ARG A 221 11.23 9.53 -16.11
N GLY A 222 11.84 9.17 -14.97
CA GLY A 222 11.29 9.49 -13.65
C GLY A 222 11.95 8.67 -12.54
N PRO A 223 11.48 8.83 -11.29
CA PRO A 223 12.07 8.15 -10.12
C PRO A 223 12.06 6.63 -10.22
N ALA A 224 10.96 6.01 -10.69
CA ALA A 224 10.86 4.56 -10.83
C ALA A 224 11.89 4.00 -11.83
N ARG A 225 12.12 4.70 -12.95
CA ARG A 225 13.19 4.37 -13.90
C ARG A 225 14.57 4.50 -13.26
N SER A 226 14.82 5.60 -12.54
CA SER A 226 16.10 5.78 -11.85
C SER A 226 16.37 4.66 -10.85
N ALA A 227 15.34 4.21 -10.11
CA ALA A 227 15.42 3.08 -9.20
C ALA A 227 15.73 1.77 -9.94
N PHE A 228 15.02 1.49 -11.03
CA PHE A 228 15.29 0.33 -11.89
C PHE A 228 16.74 0.31 -12.38
N LEU A 229 17.24 1.41 -12.93
CA LEU A 229 18.60 1.49 -13.48
C LEU A 229 19.67 1.31 -12.41
N ALA A 230 19.48 1.95 -11.25
CA ALA A 230 20.37 1.77 -10.11
C ALA A 230 20.37 0.32 -9.61
N LEU A 231 19.19 -0.31 -9.54
CA LEU A 231 19.02 -1.69 -9.07
C LEU A 231 19.60 -2.70 -10.06
N ALA A 232 19.38 -2.50 -11.36
CA ALA A 232 19.94 -3.32 -12.43
C ALA A 232 21.47 -3.29 -12.40
N HIS A 233 22.06 -2.09 -12.38
CA HIS A 233 23.51 -1.92 -12.31
C HIS A 233 24.12 -2.54 -11.05
N ALA A 234 23.52 -2.30 -9.88
CA ALA A 234 24.00 -2.88 -8.62
C ALA A 234 23.74 -4.40 -8.51
N SER A 235 22.92 -4.96 -9.40
CA SER A 235 22.69 -6.40 -9.53
C SER A 235 23.55 -7.05 -10.63
N GLY A 236 24.49 -6.31 -11.23
CA GLY A 236 25.48 -6.85 -12.18
C GLY A 236 25.10 -6.67 -13.65
N TRP A 237 23.99 -6.00 -13.96
CA TRP A 237 23.63 -5.66 -15.34
C TRP A 237 24.39 -4.40 -15.78
N HIS A 238 25.46 -4.57 -16.55
CA HIS A 238 26.27 -3.46 -17.06
C HIS A 238 26.04 -3.16 -18.55
N ASP A 239 25.45 -4.09 -19.30
CA ASP A 239 25.10 -3.88 -20.72
C ASP A 239 23.81 -3.06 -20.83
N LEU A 240 23.97 -1.78 -21.21
CA LEU A 240 22.86 -0.85 -21.40
C LEU A 240 21.93 -1.24 -22.55
N THR A 241 22.41 -2.03 -23.51
CA THR A 241 21.62 -2.52 -24.65
C THR A 241 20.60 -3.55 -24.16
N LEU A 242 21.05 -4.53 -23.36
CA LEU A 242 20.17 -5.54 -22.76
C LEU A 242 19.17 -4.91 -21.79
N ILE A 243 19.61 -3.93 -21.00
CA ILE A 243 18.72 -3.13 -20.14
C ILE A 243 17.69 -2.39 -20.99
N GLY A 244 18.10 -1.80 -22.11
CA GLY A 244 17.21 -1.07 -23.03
C GLY A 244 16.17 -1.95 -23.72
N LEU A 245 16.55 -3.16 -24.13
CA LEU A 245 15.68 -4.16 -24.77
C LEU A 245 14.62 -4.69 -23.80
N SER A 246 14.99 -4.98 -22.56
CA SER A 246 14.05 -5.41 -21.51
C SER A 246 13.00 -4.35 -21.13
N ALA A 247 13.24 -3.10 -21.53
CA ALA A 247 12.44 -1.93 -21.22
C ALA A 247 11.62 -1.43 -22.43
N ASP A 248 11.56 -2.19 -23.53
CA ASP A 248 10.83 -1.90 -24.77
C ASP A 248 11.00 -0.46 -25.30
N ALA A 249 12.19 0.10 -25.06
CA ALA A 249 12.47 1.52 -25.19
C ALA A 249 13.43 1.77 -26.36
N SER A 250 12.89 1.81 -27.57
CA SER A 250 13.57 2.18 -28.83
C SER A 250 14.19 3.60 -28.86
N ARG A 251 14.17 4.35 -27.75
CA ARG A 251 14.74 5.70 -27.61
C ARG A 251 15.69 5.85 -26.42
N TRP A 252 16.45 4.79 -26.12
CA TRP A 252 17.58 4.85 -25.19
C TRP A 252 18.73 5.69 -25.78
N THR A 253 18.67 7.01 -25.63
CA THR A 253 19.80 7.87 -25.98
C THR A 253 20.93 7.61 -24.99
N ALA A 254 21.92 6.86 -25.48
CA ALA A 254 23.19 6.49 -24.87
C ALA A 254 24.07 7.71 -24.53
N ARG A 255 23.66 8.56 -23.57
CA ARG A 255 24.44 9.74 -23.17
C ARG A 255 24.83 9.83 -21.70
N ARG A 256 24.70 8.76 -20.92
CA ARG A 256 25.40 8.68 -19.63
C ARG A 256 26.05 7.32 -19.42
N ARG A 257 27.32 7.21 -19.88
CA ARG A 257 28.34 6.50 -19.09
C ARG A 257 28.48 7.29 -17.78
N GLY A 258 27.67 6.98 -16.78
CA GLY A 258 27.61 7.81 -15.56
C GLY A 258 27.03 7.03 -14.39
N ARG A 259 27.63 7.24 -13.21
CA ARG A 259 27.26 6.63 -11.93
C ARG A 259 25.74 6.70 -11.74
N PHE A 260 25.08 5.54 -11.75
CA PHE A 260 23.72 5.45 -11.24
C PHE A 260 23.73 5.81 -9.74
N GLY A 261 22.69 6.49 -9.28
CA GLY A 261 22.52 6.74 -7.85
C GLY A 261 22.34 5.42 -7.07
N ALA A 262 22.24 5.49 -5.75
CA ALA A 262 21.91 4.33 -4.96
C ALA A 262 20.46 3.87 -5.22
N ALA A 263 20.25 2.57 -5.42
CA ALA A 263 18.90 2.03 -5.53
C ALA A 263 18.17 2.16 -4.18
N PRO A 264 16.88 2.57 -4.17
CA PRO A 264 16.12 2.72 -2.93
C PRO A 264 16.06 1.41 -2.12
N LYS A 265 16.11 1.51 -0.79
CA LYS A 265 15.99 0.35 0.11
C LYS A 265 14.71 -0.46 -0.16
N ALA A 266 13.59 0.22 -0.43
CA ALA A 266 12.33 -0.42 -0.78
C ALA A 266 12.41 -1.27 -2.07
N ALA A 267 13.19 -0.84 -3.06
CA ALA A 267 13.37 -1.58 -4.32
C ALA A 267 14.20 -2.86 -4.10
N TRP A 268 15.23 -2.80 -3.24
CA TRP A 268 15.95 -4.00 -2.80
C TRP A 268 15.06 -4.95 -2.00
N LEU A 269 14.20 -4.42 -1.13
CA LEU A 269 13.24 -5.23 -0.37
C LEU A 269 12.26 -5.94 -1.32
N CYS A 270 11.71 -5.23 -2.30
CA CYS A 270 10.82 -5.82 -3.29
C CYS A 270 11.53 -6.89 -4.14
N LEU A 271 12.77 -6.65 -4.54
CA LEU A 271 13.54 -7.63 -5.33
C LEU A 271 13.84 -8.92 -4.55
N GLY A 272 14.00 -8.82 -3.23
CA GLY A 272 14.36 -9.95 -2.38
C GLY A 272 13.20 -10.80 -1.88
N ASP A 273 11.96 -10.42 -2.16
CA ASP A 273 10.78 -11.14 -1.70
C ASP A 273 9.73 -11.27 -2.82
N PRO A 274 9.41 -12.49 -3.28
CA PRO A 274 8.49 -12.70 -4.41
C PRO A 274 7.09 -12.15 -4.15
N ARG A 275 6.65 -12.10 -2.88
CA ARG A 275 5.34 -11.54 -2.53
C ARG A 275 5.23 -10.07 -2.90
N LEU A 276 6.34 -9.31 -2.88
CA LEU A 276 6.32 -7.87 -3.13
C LEU A 276 6.32 -7.50 -4.62
N VAL A 277 6.52 -8.47 -5.51
CA VAL A 277 6.60 -8.29 -6.97
C VAL A 277 5.53 -9.07 -7.74
N SER A 278 4.66 -9.81 -7.05
CA SER A 278 3.49 -10.48 -7.62
C SER A 278 2.65 -9.51 -8.46
N LEU A 279 2.63 -9.72 -9.78
CA LEU A 279 1.88 -8.93 -10.76
C LEU A 279 0.40 -9.37 -10.86
N HIS A 280 -0.23 -9.74 -9.74
CA HIS A 280 -1.60 -10.28 -9.73
C HIS A 280 -2.70 -9.25 -10.05
N MET A 281 -2.38 -8.06 -10.56
CA MET A 281 -3.34 -6.96 -10.65
C MET A 281 -3.98 -6.77 -12.04
N THR A 282 -3.49 -7.45 -13.09
CA THR A 282 -3.97 -7.21 -14.46
C THR A 282 -5.15 -8.09 -14.87
N GLU A 283 -5.42 -9.21 -14.18
CA GLU A 283 -6.43 -10.19 -14.62
C GLU A 283 -7.38 -10.69 -13.50
N MET A 284 -7.58 -9.95 -12.43
CA MET A 284 -8.59 -10.36 -11.43
C MET A 284 -9.99 -9.97 -11.89
N HIS A 285 -10.70 -10.93 -12.48
CA HIS A 285 -12.16 -10.94 -12.40
C HIS A 285 -12.52 -11.06 -10.92
N ALA A 286 -13.34 -10.14 -10.41
CA ALA A 286 -13.87 -10.27 -9.07
C ALA A 286 -14.60 -11.61 -8.95
N PRO A 287 -14.34 -12.42 -7.90
CA PRO A 287 -15.22 -13.54 -7.62
C PRO A 287 -16.64 -12.99 -7.44
N ARG A 288 -17.62 -13.62 -8.08
CA ARG A 288 -19.03 -13.32 -7.83
C ARG A 288 -19.27 -13.52 -6.34
N ILE A 289 -19.42 -12.42 -5.61
CA ILE A 289 -19.97 -12.47 -4.27
C ILE A 289 -21.47 -12.65 -4.50
N ASP A 290 -21.92 -13.90 -4.44
CA ASP A 290 -23.34 -14.17 -4.30
C ASP A 290 -23.79 -13.53 -2.98
N ALA A 291 -24.71 -12.58 -3.11
CA ALA A 291 -25.34 -11.94 -1.96
C ALA A 291 -26.25 -12.96 -1.28
N GLU A 292 -25.94 -13.31 -0.03
CA GLU A 292 -26.94 -13.70 0.96
C GLU A 292 -27.40 -12.46 1.75
#